data_AF-A0AAN0VC48-F1
#
_entry.id   AF-A0AAN0VC48-F1
#
_cell.length_a   1.000
_cell.length_b   1.000
_cell.length_c   1.000
_cell.angle_alpha   90.00
_cell.angle_beta   90.00
_cell.angle_gamma   90.00
#
_symmetry.space_group_name_H-M   'P 1'
#
loop_
_entity.id
_entity.type
_entity.pdbx_description
1 polymer ?
#
loop_
_entity_poly.entity_id
_entity_poly.type
_entity_poly.pdbx_seq_one_letter_code
_entity_poly.pdbx_strand_id
1 'polypeptide(L)' 'MQPVIPLRSMKRKPKPGLPRLFDRPKYRQRNIIERMFGWLKENRRIVTRFDKLAKSYAAMVSLACVMRCMRRLFSDRA' A
#
# COMPACT_ATOMS: atom_id res chain seq x y z
N MET A 1 11.29 6.28 -14.66
CA MET A 1 10.53 6.50 -13.41
C MET A 1 11.33 7.43 -12.53
N GLN A 2 10.81 8.64 -12.33
CA GLN A 2 11.40 9.63 -11.42
C GLN A 2 10.73 9.46 -10.05
N PRO A 3 11.47 9.37 -8.94
CA PRO A 3 10.85 9.28 -7.62
C PRO A 3 10.12 10.58 -7.29
N VAL A 4 8.90 10.46 -6.74
CA VAL A 4 8.11 11.59 -6.22
C VAL A 4 8.45 11.84 -4.74
N ILE A 5 9.47 11.16 -4.19
CA ILE A 5 9.96 11.43 -2.84
C ILE A 5 10.77 12.72 -2.88
N PRO A 6 10.34 13.80 -2.19
CA PRO A 6 11.10 15.04 -2.17
C PRO A 6 12.42 14.80 -1.45
N LEU A 7 13.52 15.23 -2.08
CA LEU A 7 14.80 15.33 -1.41
C LEU A 7 14.86 16.64 -0.65
N ARG A 8 15.45 16.62 0.55
CA ARG A 8 15.67 17.84 1.32
C ARG A 8 16.70 18.72 0.58
N SER A 9 16.39 20.01 0.42
CA SER A 9 17.27 20.99 -0.23
C SER A 9 18.66 21.06 0.42
N MET A 10 18.73 21.17 1.75
CA MET A 10 20.00 21.09 2.50
C MET A 10 20.47 19.64 2.68
N LYS A 11 21.57 19.30 1.99
CA LYS A 11 22.27 18.02 2.12
C LYS A 11 23.02 17.97 3.47
N ARG A 12 22.41 17.40 4.53
CA ARG A 12 23.11 17.09 5.79
C ARG A 12 24.17 15.99 5.58
N LYS A 13 25.17 15.82 6.44
CA LYS A 13 26.03 14.60 6.41
C LYS A 13 25.15 13.34 6.57
N PRO A 14 25.42 12.25 5.83
CA PRO A 14 24.59 11.05 5.92
C PRO A 14 24.80 10.43 7.29
N LYS A 15 23.71 10.02 7.96
CA LYS A 15 23.85 9.14 9.11
C LYS A 15 24.46 7.82 8.63
N PRO A 16 25.44 7.24 9.34
CA PRO A 16 25.89 5.88 9.05
C PRO A 16 24.66 4.94 9.00
N GLY A 17 24.48 4.22 7.89
CA GLY A 17 23.37 3.26 7.72
C GLY A 17 22.12 3.74 6.98
N LEU A 18 22.01 5.04 6.60
CA LEU A 18 20.90 5.49 5.75
C LEU A 18 21.38 5.79 4.32
N PRO A 19 21.30 4.82 3.38
CA PRO A 19 21.66 5.06 2.00
C PRO A 19 20.70 6.12 1.43
N ARG A 20 21.26 7.28 1.06
CA ARG A 20 20.54 8.34 0.35
C ARG A 20 20.27 8.03 -1.12
N LEU A 21 20.80 6.90 -1.58
CA LEU A 21 20.70 6.50 -2.98
C LEU A 21 19.31 5.94 -3.23
N PHE A 22 18.66 6.54 -4.22
CA PHE A 22 17.40 6.06 -4.75
C PHE A 22 17.60 4.68 -5.39
N ASP A 23 17.18 3.65 -4.67
CA ASP A 23 17.14 2.30 -5.19
C ASP A 23 15.92 2.13 -6.10
N ARG A 24 16.17 2.12 -7.42
CA ARG A 24 15.16 1.97 -8.47
C ARG A 24 14.38 0.65 -8.36
N PRO A 25 15.00 -0.54 -8.30
CA PRO A 25 14.27 -1.79 -8.18
C PRO A 25 13.44 -1.86 -6.90
N LYS A 26 13.97 -1.40 -5.77
CA LYS A 26 13.21 -1.36 -4.50
C LYS A 26 12.04 -0.40 -4.55
N TYR A 27 12.20 0.77 -5.18
CA TYR A 27 11.10 1.72 -5.35
C TYR A 27 10.00 1.20 -6.28
N ARG A 28 10.34 0.38 -7.28
CA ARG A 28 9.33 -0.23 -8.17
C ARG A 28 8.40 -1.19 -7.43
N GLN A 29 8.92 -1.95 -6.46
CA GLN A 29 8.11 -2.88 -5.65
C GLN A 29 7.01 -2.18 -4.84
N ARG A 30 7.21 -0.89 -4.49
CA ARG A 30 6.22 -0.08 -3.77
C ARG A 30 4.88 0.03 -4.51
N ASN A 31 4.87 -0.01 -5.84
CA ASN A 31 3.65 0.01 -6.65
C ASN A 31 2.67 -1.11 -6.27
N ILE A 32 3.18 -2.29 -5.88
CA ILE A 32 2.34 -3.42 -5.45
C ILE A 32 1.56 -3.04 -4.19
N ILE A 33 2.24 -2.43 -3.22
CA ILE A 33 1.66 -1.98 -1.95
C ILE A 33 0.70 -0.81 -2.19
N GLU A 34 1.07 0.15 -3.04
CA GLU A 34 0.20 1.30 -3.35
C GLU A 34 -1.09 0.87 -4.06
N ARG A 35 -0.99 -0.04 -5.03
CA ARG A 35 -2.18 -0.64 -5.66
C ARG A 35 -3.02 -1.40 -4.64
N MET A 36 -2.40 -2.11 -3.70
CA MET A 36 -3.10 -2.79 -2.60
C MET A 36 -3.96 -1.81 -1.80
N PHE A 37 -3.36 -0.71 -1.35
CA PHE A 37 -4.08 0.31 -0.62
C PHE A 37 -5.09 1.07 -1.49
N GLY A 38 -4.84 1.22 -2.79
CA GLY A 38 -5.76 1.87 -3.73
C GLY A 38 -7.12 1.17 -3.75
N TRP A 39 -7.15 -0.14 -4.01
CA TRP A 39 -8.43 -0.87 -4.02
C TRP A 39 -9.00 -1.11 -2.62
N LEU A 40 -8.16 -1.22 -1.57
CA LEU A 40 -8.68 -1.25 -0.20
C LEU A 40 -9.44 0.03 0.13
N LYS A 41 -9.00 1.17 -0.42
CA LYS A 41 -9.65 2.47 -0.23
C LYS A 41 -10.97 2.63 -0.97
N GLU A 42 -11.28 1.79 -1.94
CA GLU A 42 -12.62 1.75 -2.56
C GLU A 42 -13.69 1.37 -1.53
N ASN A 43 -13.32 0.56 -0.54
CA ASN A 43 -14.20 0.19 0.57
C ASN A 43 -14.26 1.34 1.59
N ARG A 44 -15.27 2.22 1.46
CA ARG A 44 -15.46 3.38 2.35
C ARG A 44 -15.38 3.01 3.84
N ARG A 45 -15.94 1.86 4.24
CA ARG A 45 -15.91 1.38 5.62
C ARG A 45 -14.51 1.22 6.21
N ILE A 46 -13.57 0.77 5.39
CA ILE A 46 -12.17 0.58 5.80
C ILE A 46 -11.48 1.95 5.87
N VAL A 47 -11.68 2.81 4.87
CA VAL A 47 -11.05 4.15 4.82
C VAL A 47 -11.42 5.03 5.98
N THR A 48 -12.71 5.14 6.28
CA THR A 48 -13.22 5.98 7.35
C THR A 48 -13.04 5.35 8.74
N ARG A 49 -12.58 4.09 8.79
CA ARG A 49 -12.41 3.31 10.02
C ARG A 49 -13.66 3.36 10.90
N PHE A 50 -14.80 2.95 10.35
CA PHE A 50 -16.07 2.92 11.11
C PHE A 50 -16.05 1.93 12.27
N ASP A 51 -15.27 0.86 12.17
CA ASP A 51 -15.18 -0.16 13.21
C ASP A 51 -14.38 0.34 14.43
N LYS A 52 -15.05 0.41 15.60
CA LYS A 52 -14.43 0.83 16.87
C LYS A 52 -13.40 -0.18 17.38
N LEU A 53 -13.68 -1.48 17.21
CA LEU A 53 -12.84 -2.55 17.71
C LEU A 53 -11.82 -3.00 16.66
N ALA A 54 -10.56 -3.17 17.08
CA ALA A 54 -9.49 -3.64 16.19
C ALA A 54 -9.79 -5.01 15.56
N LYS A 55 -10.44 -5.92 16.29
CA LYS A 55 -10.86 -7.23 15.79
C LYS A 55 -11.85 -7.11 14.62
N SER A 56 -12.88 -6.28 14.76
CA SER A 56 -13.88 -6.05 13.72
C SER A 56 -13.26 -5.40 12.49
N TYR A 57 -12.38 -4.42 12.69
CA TYR A 57 -11.63 -3.79 11.59
C TYR A 57 -10.76 -4.81 10.83
N ALA A 58 -10.01 -5.65 11.54
CA ALA A 58 -9.19 -6.69 10.93
C ALA A 58 -10.02 -7.74 10.15
N ALA A 59 -11.19 -8.11 10.67
CA ALA A 59 -12.13 -8.98 9.97
C ALA A 59 -12.62 -8.34 8.65
N MET A 60 -12.96 -7.05 8.66
CA MET A 60 -13.39 -6.33 7.46
C MET A 60 -12.28 -6.23 6.40
N VAL A 61 -11.04 -5.98 6.81
CA VAL A 61 -9.88 -6.00 5.90
C VAL A 61 -9.69 -7.37 5.28
N SER A 62 -9.78 -8.43 6.09
CA SER A 62 -9.67 -9.82 5.61
C SER A 62 -10.77 -10.16 4.61
N LEU A 63 -12.01 -9.75 4.90
CA LEU A 63 -13.15 -9.92 4.00
C LEU A 63 -12.95 -9.20 2.66
N ALA A 64 -12.44 -7.96 2.69
CA ALA A 64 -12.13 -7.22 1.46
C ALA A 64 -11.07 -7.93 0.59
N CYS A 65 -10.04 -8.51 1.22
CA CYS A 65 -9.05 -9.33 0.52
C CYS A 65 -9.69 -10.57 -0.12
N VAL A 66 -10.51 -11.31 0.63
CA VAL A 66 -11.21 -12.50 0.12
C VAL A 66 -12.11 -12.17 -1.06
N MET A 67 -12.92 -11.11 -0.96
CA MET A 67 -13.78 -10.65 -2.06
C MET A 67 -12.97 -10.30 -3.31
N ARG A 68 -11.81 -9.64 -3.13
CA ARG A 68 -10.91 -9.29 -4.25
C ARG A 68 -10.34 -10.53 -4.94
N CYS A 69 -9.96 -11.54 -4.16
CA CYS A 69 -9.47 -12.82 -4.66
C CYS A 69 -10.58 -13.60 -5.40
N MET A 70 -11.77 -13.68 -4.81
CA MET A 70 -12.92 -14.33 -5.43
C MET A 70 -13.26 -13.68 -6.78
N ARG A 71 -13.39 -12.34 -6.85
CA ARG A 71 -13.63 -11.65 -8.12
C ARG A 71 -12.61 -12.00 -9.19
N ARG A 72 -11.33 -12.13 -8.82
CA ARG A 72 -10.27 -12.53 -9.76
C ARG A 72 -10.50 -13.96 -10.25
N LEU A 73 -10.71 -14.91 -9.33
CA LEU A 73 -10.91 -16.32 -9.65
C LEU A 73 -12.17 -16.61 -10.49
N PHE A 74 -13.21 -15.80 -10.35
CA PHE A 74 -14.43 -15.91 -11.16
C PHE A 74 -14.32 -15.16 -12.49
N SER A 75 -13.53 -14.09 -12.55
CA SER A 75 -13.24 -13.39 -13.81
C SER A 75 -12.36 -14.22 -14.75
N ASP A 76 -11.48 -15.07 -14.22
CA ASP A 76 -10.59 -15.93 -15.01
C ASP A 76 -11.30 -17.19 -15.54
N ARG A 77 -12.58 -17.40 -15.20
CA ARG A 77 -13.39 -18.59 -15.53
C ARG A 77 -14.58 -18.33 -16.47
N ALA A 78 -14.76 -17.09 -16.93
CA ALA A 78 -15.76 -16.70 -17.91
C ALA A 78 -15.05 -16.29 -19.21
#